data_AF-A0A2Z6AAV5-F1
#
_entry.id   AF-A0A2Z6AAV5-F1
#
_cell.length_a   1.000
_cell.length_b   1.000
_cell.length_c   1.000
_cell.angle_alpha   90.00
_cell.angle_beta   90.00
_cell.angle_gamma   90.00
#
_symmetry.space_group_name_H-M   'P 1'
#
loop_
_entity.id
_entity.type
_entity.pdbx_description
1 polymer ?
#
loop_
_entity_poly.entity_id
_entity_poly.type
_entity_poly.pdbx_seq_one_letter_code
_entity_poly.pdbx_strand_id
1 'polypeptide(L)'
;MTGVLIAAAALATAQVAHAVNRDYCLFLGDASQLPWDEAPEWQRTSAVNGVEFHVANPDADASASHESWMAEKVKAGWVYGETKDPERKTHPCIVAFADLPKEQQLKDVLFRAVVHAAYPQFETAIADADPENVNDDLHARLVDAEGSADDAQAEIDDLKAKVATLEKDLASSKAKVAKLSEGEKTAKPRKVGPVKTRLSIDELKAAIDGADKVEILFGDGKTESGPAPILVEGDAWRDHALGLMLTEPVTLHGPAQGAAPYHVAGAALMLDGKQVAWSQRPDPLTVGAGQKFGLSYDIFF
;
A
#
# COMPACT_ATOMS: atom_id res chain seq x y z
N MET A 1 -17.50 -36.60 -17.63
CA MET A 1 -16.28 -37.43 -17.67
C MET A 1 -15.43 -37.13 -18.90
N THR A 2 -15.95 -37.21 -20.13
CA THR A 2 -15.17 -37.00 -21.38
C THR A 2 -14.40 -35.67 -21.45
N GLY A 3 -14.99 -34.54 -21.04
CA GLY A 3 -14.29 -33.24 -21.03
C GLY A 3 -13.16 -33.12 -20.01
N VAL A 4 -13.27 -33.81 -18.85
CA VAL A 4 -12.24 -33.79 -17.80
C VAL A 4 -11.05 -34.67 -18.20
N LEU A 5 -11.32 -35.81 -18.86
CA LEU A 5 -10.29 -36.71 -19.38
C LEU A 5 -9.43 -36.02 -20.46
N ILE A 6 -10.07 -35.32 -21.41
CA ILE A 6 -9.39 -34.56 -22.46
C ILE A 6 -8.50 -33.46 -21.86
N ALA A 7 -9.00 -32.71 -20.88
CA ALA A 7 -8.24 -31.64 -20.23
C ALA A 7 -6.99 -32.18 -19.49
N ALA A 8 -7.10 -33.33 -18.80
CA ALA A 8 -5.99 -33.94 -18.09
C ALA A 8 -4.90 -34.46 -19.06
N ALA A 9 -5.30 -35.12 -20.16
CA ALA A 9 -4.38 -35.59 -21.18
C ALA A 9 -3.67 -34.41 -21.90
N ALA A 10 -4.40 -33.32 -22.17
CA ALA A 10 -3.83 -32.12 -22.76
C ALA A 10 -2.80 -31.47 -21.85
N LEU A 11 -3.09 -31.37 -20.54
CA LEU A 11 -2.16 -30.82 -19.54
C LEU A 11 -0.87 -31.64 -19.42
N ALA A 12 -0.98 -32.97 -19.30
CA ALA A 12 0.19 -33.85 -19.22
C ALA A 12 1.05 -33.75 -20.49
N THR A 13 0.41 -33.72 -21.65
CA THR A 13 1.10 -33.53 -22.94
C THR A 13 1.79 -32.17 -23.02
N ALA A 14 1.15 -31.10 -22.54
CA ALA A 14 1.71 -29.75 -22.55
C ALA A 14 2.94 -29.64 -21.66
N GLN A 15 2.94 -30.32 -20.50
CA GLN A 15 4.11 -30.40 -19.62
C GLN A 15 5.32 -31.02 -20.33
N VAL A 16 5.11 -32.14 -21.04
CA VAL A 16 6.17 -32.82 -21.79
C VAL A 16 6.65 -31.94 -22.96
N ALA A 17 5.73 -31.36 -23.73
CA ALA A 17 6.05 -30.52 -24.87
C ALA A 17 6.82 -29.25 -24.45
N HIS A 18 6.44 -28.63 -23.33
CA HIS A 18 7.18 -27.52 -22.71
C HIS A 18 8.59 -27.94 -22.27
N ALA A 19 8.72 -29.09 -21.61
CA ALA A 19 10.02 -29.58 -21.16
C ALA A 19 10.98 -29.82 -22.34
N VAL A 20 10.49 -30.46 -23.42
CA VAL A 20 11.28 -30.68 -24.65
C VAL A 20 11.69 -29.35 -25.29
N ASN A 21 10.76 -28.40 -25.42
CA ASN A 21 11.04 -27.09 -25.99
C ASN A 21 12.04 -26.28 -25.15
N ARG A 22 11.92 -26.34 -23.82
CA ARG A 22 12.86 -25.72 -22.87
C ARG A 22 14.26 -26.32 -23.02
N ASP A 23 14.38 -27.63 -23.01
CA ASP A 23 15.68 -28.31 -23.09
C ASP A 23 16.34 -28.07 -24.47
N TYR A 24 15.54 -27.97 -25.53
CA TYR A 24 16.02 -27.53 -26.84
C TYR A 24 16.54 -26.09 -26.81
N CYS A 25 15.82 -25.15 -26.19
CA CYS A 25 16.30 -23.78 -26.00
C CYS A 25 17.60 -23.74 -25.18
N LEU A 26 17.68 -24.51 -24.09
CA LEU A 26 18.90 -24.62 -23.26
C LEU A 26 20.09 -25.14 -24.08
N PHE A 27 19.87 -26.13 -24.94
CA PHE A 27 20.90 -26.65 -25.86
C PHE A 27 21.44 -25.57 -26.81
N LEU A 28 20.59 -24.65 -27.26
CA LEU A 28 20.98 -23.49 -28.07
C LEU A 28 21.60 -22.34 -27.26
N GLY A 29 21.74 -22.49 -25.94
CA GLY A 29 22.26 -21.46 -25.04
C GLY A 29 21.21 -20.45 -24.56
N ASP A 30 19.91 -20.69 -24.78
CA ASP A 30 18.81 -19.88 -24.27
C ASP A 30 18.23 -20.49 -22.98
N ALA A 31 18.59 -19.90 -21.84
CA ALA A 31 18.08 -20.28 -20.51
C ALA A 31 16.87 -19.45 -20.05
N SER A 32 16.20 -18.72 -20.95
CA SER A 32 15.07 -17.85 -20.59
C SER A 32 13.78 -18.59 -20.24
N GLN A 33 13.67 -19.88 -20.58
CA GLN A 33 12.49 -20.70 -20.26
C GLN A 33 12.70 -21.47 -18.95
N LEU A 34 11.83 -21.20 -17.97
CA LEU A 34 11.84 -21.87 -16.66
C LEU A 34 11.21 -23.27 -16.71
N PRO A 35 11.50 -24.15 -15.72
CA PRO A 35 10.76 -25.39 -15.49
C PRO A 35 9.24 -25.16 -15.41
N TRP A 36 8.43 -26.18 -15.67
CA TRP A 36 6.96 -26.04 -15.76
C TRP A 36 6.34 -25.40 -14.51
N ASP A 37 6.77 -25.81 -13.32
CA ASP A 37 6.21 -25.34 -12.05
C ASP A 37 6.57 -23.88 -11.72
N GLU A 38 7.63 -23.37 -12.35
CA GLU A 38 8.09 -21.98 -12.24
C GLU A 38 7.70 -21.12 -13.45
N ALA A 39 7.19 -21.74 -14.52
CA ALA A 39 6.80 -21.04 -15.72
C ALA A 39 5.58 -20.14 -15.46
N PRO A 40 5.56 -18.90 -15.98
CA PRO A 40 4.43 -18.01 -15.80
C PRO A 40 3.17 -18.60 -16.43
N GLU A 41 2.02 -18.31 -15.84
CA GLU A 41 0.73 -18.92 -16.22
C GLU A 41 0.44 -18.80 -17.72
N TRP A 42 0.66 -17.62 -18.30
CA TRP A 42 0.45 -17.39 -19.73
C TRP A 42 1.26 -18.31 -20.64
N GLN A 43 2.44 -18.76 -20.20
CA GLN A 43 3.29 -19.68 -20.96
C GLN A 43 2.75 -21.11 -20.87
N ARG A 44 2.29 -21.53 -19.69
CA ARG A 44 1.63 -22.83 -19.47
C ARG A 44 0.34 -22.92 -20.28
N THR A 45 -0.52 -21.89 -20.22
CA THR A 45 -1.75 -21.80 -21.02
C THR A 45 -1.44 -21.86 -22.51
N SER A 46 -0.42 -21.12 -22.98
CA SER A 46 -0.02 -21.16 -24.40
C SER A 46 0.40 -22.56 -24.86
N ALA A 47 1.08 -23.34 -24.01
CA ALA A 47 1.42 -24.72 -24.33
C ALA A 47 0.16 -25.60 -24.38
N VAL A 48 -0.76 -25.49 -23.42
CA VAL A 48 -2.03 -26.24 -23.42
C VAL A 48 -2.85 -25.94 -24.69
N ASN A 49 -3.01 -24.67 -25.06
CA ASN A 49 -3.70 -24.27 -26.29
C ASN A 49 -3.07 -24.91 -27.54
N GLY A 50 -1.73 -24.98 -27.59
CA GLY A 50 -1.02 -25.63 -28.69
C GLY A 50 -1.30 -27.14 -28.77
N VAL A 51 -1.42 -27.82 -27.62
CA VAL A 51 -1.83 -29.23 -27.57
C VAL A 51 -3.27 -29.37 -28.08
N GLU A 52 -4.20 -28.59 -27.53
CA GLU A 52 -5.61 -28.61 -27.91
C GLU A 52 -5.79 -28.33 -29.41
N PHE A 53 -5.02 -27.39 -29.97
CA PHE A 53 -5.01 -27.11 -31.39
C PHE A 53 -4.65 -28.35 -32.23
N HIS A 54 -3.57 -29.05 -31.89
CA HIS A 54 -3.16 -30.26 -32.62
C HIS A 54 -4.11 -31.44 -32.41
N VAL A 55 -4.76 -31.54 -31.25
CA VAL A 55 -5.79 -32.54 -30.99
C VAL A 55 -7.03 -32.28 -31.84
N ALA A 56 -7.47 -31.01 -31.92
CA ALA A 56 -8.60 -30.60 -32.75
C ALA A 56 -8.30 -30.65 -34.26
N ASN A 57 -7.02 -30.51 -34.64
CA ASN A 57 -6.56 -30.46 -36.02
C ASN A 57 -5.41 -31.46 -36.23
N PRO A 58 -5.69 -32.77 -36.28
CA PRO A 58 -4.65 -33.81 -36.29
C PRO A 58 -3.74 -33.76 -37.53
N ASP A 59 -4.24 -33.22 -38.64
CA ASP A 59 -3.48 -33.06 -39.89
C ASP A 59 -2.74 -31.71 -39.97
N ALA A 60 -2.89 -30.83 -38.98
CA ALA A 60 -2.20 -29.55 -38.95
C ALA A 60 -0.68 -29.75 -38.90
N ASP A 61 0.02 -29.04 -39.77
CA ASP A 61 1.48 -29.01 -39.78
C ASP A 61 2.03 -27.99 -38.77
N ALA A 62 3.36 -27.89 -38.70
CA ALA A 62 4.04 -26.97 -37.79
C ALA A 62 3.73 -25.49 -38.11
N SER A 63 3.55 -25.15 -39.40
CA SER A 63 3.16 -23.80 -39.80
C SER A 63 1.78 -23.41 -39.29
N ALA A 64 0.79 -24.29 -39.41
CA ALA A 64 -0.56 -24.01 -38.91
C ALA A 64 -0.57 -23.81 -37.38
N SER A 65 0.25 -24.56 -36.65
CA SER A 65 0.43 -24.39 -35.21
C SER A 65 1.06 -23.05 -34.85
N HIS A 66 2.12 -22.65 -35.56
CA HIS A 66 2.76 -21.34 -35.40
C HIS A 66 1.80 -20.19 -35.73
N GLU A 67 1.02 -20.32 -36.80
CA GLU A 67 0.01 -19.32 -37.19
C GLU A 67 -1.08 -19.17 -36.13
N SER A 68 -1.53 -20.27 -35.54
CA SER A 68 -2.47 -20.28 -34.42
C SER A 68 -1.88 -19.56 -33.20
N TRP A 69 -0.66 -19.93 -32.79
CA TRP A 69 0.06 -19.25 -31.71
C TRP A 69 0.24 -17.75 -31.97
N MET A 70 0.64 -17.38 -33.18
CA MET A 70 0.84 -15.99 -33.57
C MET A 70 -0.48 -15.21 -33.54
N ALA A 71 -1.59 -15.79 -34.01
CA ALA A 71 -2.90 -15.17 -33.97
C ALA A 71 -3.35 -14.90 -32.52
N GLU A 72 -3.12 -15.85 -31.60
CA GLU A 72 -3.39 -15.65 -30.17
C GLU A 72 -2.56 -14.49 -29.59
N LYS A 73 -1.26 -14.45 -29.90
CA LYS A 73 -0.37 -13.38 -29.45
C LYS A 73 -0.79 -12.01 -30.00
N VAL A 74 -1.09 -11.91 -31.29
CA VAL A 74 -1.55 -10.67 -31.91
C VAL A 74 -2.86 -10.20 -31.28
N LYS A 75 -3.82 -11.11 -31.04
CA LYS A 75 -5.07 -10.80 -30.35
C LYS A 75 -4.85 -10.29 -28.92
N ALA A 76 -3.81 -10.79 -28.23
CA ALA A 76 -3.39 -10.31 -26.92
C ALA A 76 -2.56 -9.00 -26.96
N GLY A 77 -2.39 -8.41 -28.15
CA GLY A 77 -1.69 -7.14 -28.37
C GLY A 77 -0.19 -7.26 -28.57
N TRP A 78 0.34 -8.45 -28.88
CA TRP A 78 1.74 -8.63 -29.20
C TRP A 78 2.05 -8.17 -30.62
N VAL A 79 3.21 -7.55 -30.78
CA VAL A 79 3.74 -7.06 -32.06
C VAL A 79 5.14 -7.60 -32.31
N TYR A 80 5.61 -7.50 -33.55
CA TYR A 80 6.99 -7.82 -33.89
C TYR A 80 7.98 -6.91 -33.14
N GLY A 81 9.08 -7.49 -32.68
CA GLY A 81 10.27 -6.76 -32.23
C GLY A 81 11.48 -7.69 -32.16
N GLU A 82 12.68 -7.12 -32.24
CA GLU A 82 13.94 -7.88 -32.33
C GLU A 82 14.19 -8.81 -31.13
N THR A 83 13.67 -8.44 -29.96
CA THR A 83 13.76 -9.22 -28.72
C THR A 83 12.38 -9.42 -28.10
N LYS A 84 12.27 -10.52 -27.34
CA LYS A 84 11.07 -10.81 -26.56
C LYS A 84 11.02 -9.89 -25.33
N ASP A 85 9.98 -9.08 -25.23
CA ASP A 85 9.72 -8.19 -24.11
C ASP A 85 8.25 -8.36 -23.68
N PRO A 86 7.99 -9.02 -22.53
CA PRO A 86 6.62 -9.19 -22.01
C PRO A 86 5.91 -7.89 -21.62
N GLU A 87 6.65 -6.87 -21.17
CA GLU A 87 6.06 -5.59 -20.75
C GLU A 87 5.62 -4.77 -21.96
N ARG A 88 6.49 -4.70 -22.98
CA ARG A 88 6.22 -4.01 -24.25
C ARG A 88 5.43 -4.84 -25.25
N LYS A 89 5.17 -6.11 -24.93
CA LYS A 89 4.53 -7.12 -25.78
C LYS A 89 5.18 -7.23 -27.17
N THR A 90 6.51 -7.27 -27.23
CA THR A 90 7.24 -7.52 -28.49
C THR A 90 7.76 -8.96 -28.52
N HIS A 91 7.76 -9.59 -29.70
CA HIS A 91 8.33 -10.94 -29.87
C HIS A 91 8.91 -11.14 -31.28
N PRO A 92 10.12 -11.71 -31.42
CA PRO A 92 10.79 -11.85 -32.73
C PRO A 92 10.08 -12.83 -33.67
N CYS A 93 9.36 -13.81 -33.11
CA CYS A 93 8.60 -14.78 -33.90
C CYS A 93 7.23 -14.28 -34.40
N ILE A 94 6.86 -13.00 -34.26
CA ILE A 94 5.65 -12.45 -34.89
C ILE A 94 5.93 -12.16 -36.38
N VAL A 95 6.22 -13.23 -37.12
CA VAL A 95 6.49 -13.29 -38.56
C VAL A 95 5.89 -14.58 -39.13
N ALA A 96 5.78 -14.69 -40.45
CA ALA A 96 5.30 -15.91 -41.08
C ALA A 96 6.24 -17.09 -40.77
N PHE A 97 5.71 -18.31 -40.70
CA PHE A 97 6.50 -19.51 -40.38
C PHE A 97 7.73 -19.69 -41.27
N ALA A 98 7.59 -19.37 -42.57
CA ALA A 98 8.68 -19.45 -43.54
C ALA A 98 9.85 -18.48 -43.25
N ASP A 99 9.56 -17.36 -42.58
CA ASP A 99 10.53 -16.31 -42.23
C ASP A 99 11.20 -16.53 -40.87
N LEU A 100 10.77 -17.54 -40.11
CA LEU A 100 11.39 -17.90 -38.84
C LEU A 100 12.81 -18.45 -39.06
N PRO A 101 13.75 -18.19 -38.13
CA PRO A 101 14.99 -18.95 -38.05
C PRO A 101 14.70 -20.46 -37.97
N LYS A 102 15.60 -21.29 -38.52
CA LYS A 102 15.39 -22.75 -38.55
C LYS A 102 15.26 -23.36 -37.17
N GLU A 103 15.93 -22.77 -36.21
CA GLU A 103 15.87 -23.13 -34.79
C GLU A 103 14.47 -22.86 -34.22
N GLN A 104 13.82 -21.77 -34.61
CA GLN A 104 12.45 -21.49 -34.18
C GLN A 104 11.43 -22.39 -34.89
N GLN A 105 11.59 -22.64 -36.20
CA GLN A 105 10.75 -23.61 -36.94
C GLN A 105 10.83 -25.01 -36.30
N LEU A 106 12.01 -25.42 -35.84
CA LEU A 106 12.20 -26.73 -35.21
C LEU A 106 11.42 -26.87 -33.90
N LYS A 107 11.18 -25.78 -33.17
CA LYS A 107 10.37 -25.81 -31.93
C LYS A 107 8.95 -26.25 -32.22
N ASP A 108 8.30 -25.70 -33.24
CA ASP A 108 6.95 -26.09 -33.64
C ASP A 108 6.91 -27.54 -34.15
N VAL A 109 7.93 -27.98 -34.89
CA VAL A 109 8.08 -29.38 -35.34
C VAL A 109 8.19 -30.34 -34.16
N LEU A 110 9.05 -30.02 -33.18
CA LEU A 110 9.23 -30.83 -31.96
C LEU A 110 7.95 -30.84 -31.12
N PHE A 111 7.33 -29.68 -30.93
CA PHE A 111 6.09 -29.54 -30.18
C PHE A 111 4.99 -30.44 -30.78
N ARG A 112 4.76 -30.31 -32.09
CA ARG A 112 3.86 -31.18 -32.85
C ARG A 112 4.19 -32.65 -32.64
N ALA A 113 5.45 -33.05 -32.84
CA ALA A 113 5.88 -34.44 -32.71
C ALA A 113 5.57 -35.01 -31.31
N VAL A 114 5.81 -34.22 -30.26
CA VAL A 114 5.47 -34.61 -28.87
C VAL A 114 3.98 -34.79 -28.71
N VAL A 115 3.15 -33.85 -29.19
CA VAL A 115 1.70 -33.93 -29.04
C VAL A 115 1.15 -35.21 -29.68
N HIS A 116 1.49 -35.48 -30.94
CA HIS A 116 0.99 -36.66 -31.64
C HIS A 116 1.51 -37.98 -31.07
N ALA A 117 2.69 -37.99 -30.44
CA ALA A 117 3.23 -39.20 -29.81
C ALA A 117 2.67 -39.43 -28.41
N ALA A 118 2.56 -38.37 -27.60
CA ALA A 118 2.27 -38.48 -26.17
C ALA A 118 0.78 -38.39 -25.84
N TYR A 119 0.02 -37.52 -26.52
CA TYR A 119 -1.39 -37.30 -26.19
C TYR A 119 -2.21 -38.60 -26.22
N PRO A 120 -2.13 -39.46 -27.27
CA PRO A 120 -2.93 -40.69 -27.29
C PRO A 120 -2.56 -41.65 -26.15
N GLN A 121 -1.30 -41.64 -25.69
CA GLN A 121 -0.83 -42.49 -24.60
C GLN A 121 -1.40 -42.01 -23.26
N PHE A 122 -1.39 -40.69 -23.02
CA PHE A 122 -1.98 -40.12 -21.82
C PHE A 122 -3.50 -40.24 -21.81
N GLU A 123 -4.15 -40.01 -22.95
CA GLU A 123 -5.60 -40.21 -23.08
C GLU A 123 -6.00 -41.66 -22.77
N THR A 124 -5.28 -42.64 -23.32
CA THR A 124 -5.52 -44.07 -23.04
C THR A 124 -5.26 -44.38 -21.56
N ALA A 125 -4.11 -43.98 -21.02
CA ALA A 125 -3.73 -44.29 -19.64
C ALA A 125 -4.70 -43.67 -18.61
N ILE A 126 -5.23 -42.48 -18.88
CA ILE A 126 -6.20 -41.81 -18.01
C ILE A 126 -7.60 -42.44 -18.17
N ALA A 127 -7.98 -42.86 -19.38
CA ALA A 127 -9.25 -43.57 -19.61
C ALA A 127 -9.27 -44.98 -18.97
N ASP A 128 -8.12 -45.65 -18.95
CA ASP A 128 -7.93 -46.98 -18.34
C ASP A 128 -7.74 -46.92 -16.82
N ALA A 129 -7.52 -45.73 -16.25
CA ALA A 129 -7.44 -45.54 -14.81
C ALA A 129 -8.84 -45.72 -14.19
N ASP A 130 -8.96 -46.61 -13.20
CA ASP A 130 -10.21 -46.88 -12.49
C ASP A 130 -10.76 -45.58 -11.84
N PRO A 131 -11.90 -45.05 -12.31
CA PRO A 131 -12.42 -43.79 -11.82
C PRO A 131 -12.86 -43.87 -10.34
N GLU A 132 -13.14 -45.06 -9.79
CA GLU A 132 -13.49 -45.18 -8.35
C GLU A 132 -12.28 -44.87 -7.45
N ASN A 133 -11.07 -45.32 -7.82
CA ASN A 133 -9.86 -45.15 -7.01
C ASN A 133 -9.26 -43.73 -7.12
N VAL A 134 -9.42 -43.09 -8.29
CA VAL A 134 -9.02 -41.69 -8.49
C VAL A 134 -9.98 -40.74 -7.76
N ASN A 135 -11.28 -41.06 -7.73
CA ASN A 135 -12.28 -40.21 -7.09
C ASN A 135 -12.12 -40.19 -5.56
N ASP A 136 -11.74 -41.32 -4.93
CA ASP A 136 -11.49 -41.39 -3.48
C ASP A 136 -10.23 -40.61 -3.05
N ASP A 137 -9.12 -40.71 -3.79
CA ASP A 137 -7.91 -39.91 -3.53
C ASP A 137 -8.17 -38.41 -3.74
N LEU A 138 -8.87 -38.07 -4.84
CA LEU A 138 -9.19 -36.68 -5.15
C LEU A 138 -10.15 -36.08 -4.13
N HIS A 139 -11.14 -36.85 -3.64
CA HIS A 139 -12.01 -36.43 -2.55
C HIS A 139 -11.26 -36.22 -1.25
N ALA A 140 -10.37 -37.14 -0.87
CA ALA A 140 -9.55 -36.98 0.34
C ALA A 140 -8.71 -35.69 0.28
N ARG A 141 -8.04 -35.46 -0.85
CA ARG A 141 -7.25 -34.24 -1.09
C ARG A 141 -8.09 -32.96 -1.12
N LEU A 142 -9.31 -33.04 -1.64
CA LEU A 142 -10.24 -31.92 -1.65
C LEU A 142 -10.68 -31.56 -0.24
N VAL A 143 -11.03 -32.55 0.59
CA VAL A 143 -11.41 -32.35 1.99
C VAL A 143 -10.26 -31.74 2.80
N ASP A 144 -9.03 -32.21 2.59
CA ASP A 144 -7.84 -31.64 3.24
C ASP A 144 -7.58 -30.19 2.81
N ALA A 145 -7.79 -29.89 1.53
CA ALA A 145 -7.64 -28.54 0.99
C ALA A 145 -8.74 -27.59 1.50
N GLU A 146 -9.98 -28.06 1.60
CA GLU A 146 -11.11 -27.30 2.19
C GLU A 146 -10.85 -26.99 3.66
N GLY A 147 -10.40 -27.98 4.45
CA GLY A 147 -10.03 -27.75 5.85
C GLY A 147 -8.89 -26.73 6.00
N SER A 148 -7.87 -26.83 5.15
CA SER A 148 -6.76 -25.86 5.13
C SER A 148 -7.21 -24.44 4.74
N ALA A 149 -8.20 -24.34 3.84
CA ALA A 149 -8.77 -23.06 3.43
C ALA A 149 -9.61 -22.43 4.55
N ASP A 150 -10.38 -23.23 5.29
CA ASP A 150 -11.14 -22.77 6.45
C ASP A 150 -10.22 -22.26 7.57
N ASP A 151 -9.12 -22.96 7.84
CA ASP A 151 -8.11 -22.52 8.81
C ASP A 151 -7.46 -21.19 8.40
N ALA A 152 -7.09 -21.05 7.12
CA ALA A 152 -6.54 -19.81 6.59
C ALA A 152 -7.55 -18.65 6.65
N GLN A 153 -8.84 -18.94 6.39
CA GLN A 153 -9.90 -17.94 6.46
C GLN A 153 -10.12 -17.47 7.91
N ALA A 154 -10.06 -18.38 8.88
CA ALA A 154 -10.12 -18.03 10.29
C ALA A 154 -8.94 -17.13 10.73
N GLU A 155 -7.72 -17.41 10.25
CA GLU A 155 -6.55 -16.55 10.51
C GLU A 155 -6.72 -15.16 9.89
N ILE A 156 -7.22 -15.07 8.65
CA ILE A 156 -7.50 -13.80 7.97
C ILE A 156 -8.50 -12.96 8.78
N ASP A 157 -9.54 -13.57 9.33
CA ASP A 157 -10.57 -12.85 10.07
C ASP A 157 -10.07 -12.36 11.44
N ASP A 158 -9.23 -13.15 12.13
CA ASP A 158 -8.52 -12.70 13.34
C ASP A 158 -7.56 -11.52 13.04
N LEU A 159 -6.79 -11.61 11.95
CA LEU A 159 -5.90 -10.52 11.53
C LEU A 159 -6.68 -9.25 11.19
N LYS A 160 -7.83 -9.35 10.49
CA LYS A 160 -8.69 -8.19 10.22
C LYS A 160 -9.19 -7.54 11.50
N ALA A 161 -9.60 -8.32 12.50
CA ALA A 161 -10.05 -7.79 13.79
C ALA A 161 -8.90 -7.06 14.53
N LYS A 162 -7.68 -7.61 14.48
CA LYS A 162 -6.48 -6.97 15.02
C LYS A 162 -6.14 -5.66 14.31
N VAL A 163 -6.21 -5.63 12.98
CA VAL A 163 -5.99 -4.41 12.18
C VAL A 163 -7.00 -3.34 12.54
N ALA A 164 -8.30 -3.66 12.61
CA ALA A 164 -9.33 -2.69 13.00
C ALA A 164 -9.09 -2.10 14.40
N THR A 165 -8.59 -2.93 15.33
CA THR A 165 -8.21 -2.47 16.68
C THR A 165 -7.03 -1.50 16.63
N LEU A 166 -5.96 -1.86 15.92
CA LEU A 166 -4.77 -1.01 15.76
C LEU A 166 -5.08 0.31 15.05
N GLU A 167 -5.98 0.32 14.06
CA GLU A 167 -6.41 1.54 13.39
C GLU A 167 -7.15 2.48 14.35
N LYS A 168 -8.03 1.94 15.21
CA LYS A 168 -8.71 2.71 16.25
C LYS A 168 -7.72 3.26 17.27
N ASP A 169 -6.77 2.44 17.72
CA ASP A 169 -5.73 2.87 18.65
C ASP A 169 -4.85 3.95 18.04
N LEU A 170 -4.46 3.81 16.77
CA LEU A 170 -3.70 4.82 16.04
C LEU A 170 -4.48 6.13 15.90
N ALA A 171 -5.78 6.07 15.58
CA ALA A 171 -6.62 7.26 15.50
C ALA A 171 -6.71 7.98 16.85
N SER A 172 -6.91 7.22 17.94
CA SER A 172 -6.91 7.72 19.31
C SER A 172 -5.56 8.35 19.69
N SER A 173 -4.44 7.67 19.42
CA SER A 173 -3.11 8.20 19.67
C SER A 173 -2.82 9.47 18.87
N LYS A 174 -3.22 9.53 17.60
CA LYS A 174 -3.09 10.75 16.77
C LYS A 174 -3.89 11.91 17.33
N ALA A 175 -5.11 11.68 17.81
CA ALA A 175 -5.94 12.71 18.43
C ALA A 175 -5.31 13.27 19.71
N LYS A 176 -4.53 12.46 20.43
CA LYS A 176 -3.80 12.88 21.65
C LYS A 176 -2.52 13.66 21.37
N VAL A 177 -1.97 13.63 20.15
CA VAL A 177 -0.73 14.35 19.86
C VAL A 177 -0.97 15.87 20.03
N ALA A 178 -0.19 16.48 20.91
CA ALA A 178 -0.20 17.92 21.10
C ALA A 178 0.13 18.65 19.79
N LYS A 179 -0.66 19.65 19.43
CA LYS A 179 -0.44 20.45 18.23
C LYS A 179 -0.67 21.92 18.53
N LEU A 180 0.32 22.73 18.16
CA LEU A 180 0.24 24.18 18.21
C LEU A 180 0.09 24.74 16.80
N SER A 181 -0.83 25.69 16.62
CA SER A 181 -0.99 26.40 15.35
C SER A 181 -1.28 27.88 15.56
N GLU A 182 -1.01 28.69 14.53
CA GLU A 182 -1.27 30.12 14.57
C GLU A 182 -2.77 30.38 14.31
N GLY A 183 -3.42 31.06 15.25
CA GLY A 183 -4.81 31.50 15.13
C GLY A 183 -4.95 32.84 14.40
N GLU A 184 -6.18 33.33 14.31
CA GLU A 184 -6.46 34.63 13.68
C GLU A 184 -6.33 35.78 14.68
N LYS A 185 -5.63 36.86 14.29
CA LYS A 185 -5.64 38.11 15.07
C LYS A 185 -6.99 38.79 14.98
N THR A 186 -7.57 39.12 16.12
CA THR A 186 -8.79 39.92 16.16
C THR A 186 -8.51 41.38 15.80
N ALA A 187 -9.46 42.04 15.13
CA ALA A 187 -9.32 43.45 14.72
C ALA A 187 -9.16 44.43 15.91
N LYS A 188 -9.62 44.06 17.11
CA LYS A 188 -9.45 44.82 18.34
C LYS A 188 -8.62 44.00 19.35
N PRO A 189 -7.58 44.59 19.98
CA PRO A 189 -6.83 43.92 21.03
C PRO A 189 -7.73 43.53 22.20
N ARG A 190 -7.57 42.29 22.69
CA ARG A 190 -8.31 41.80 23.87
C ARG A 190 -7.66 42.28 25.17
N LYS A 191 -8.46 42.41 26.24
CA LYS A 191 -7.93 42.66 27.58
C LYS A 191 -7.38 41.35 28.13
N VAL A 192 -6.10 41.33 28.49
CA VAL A 192 -5.43 40.17 29.07
C VAL A 192 -4.46 40.64 30.16
N GLY A 193 -4.34 39.86 31.24
CA GLY A 193 -3.45 40.19 32.34
C GLY A 193 -3.74 39.37 33.60
N PRO A 194 -3.17 39.71 34.76
CA PRO A 194 -3.36 38.97 36.00
C PRO A 194 -4.83 38.74 36.36
N VAL A 195 -5.20 37.50 36.68
CA VAL A 195 -6.52 37.11 37.17
C VAL A 195 -6.58 37.16 38.70
N LYS A 196 -7.76 37.43 39.28
CA LYS A 196 -7.92 37.53 40.74
C LYS A 196 -7.93 36.17 41.43
N THR A 197 -8.49 35.17 40.78
CA THR A 197 -8.63 33.80 41.30
C THR A 197 -7.78 32.89 40.45
N ARG A 198 -6.91 32.10 41.10
CA ARG A 198 -6.10 31.09 40.43
C ARG A 198 -6.78 29.75 40.57
N LEU A 199 -7.01 29.09 39.44
CA LEU A 199 -7.53 27.72 39.38
C LEU A 199 -6.42 26.74 39.74
N SER A 200 -6.78 25.62 40.34
CA SER A 200 -5.90 24.46 40.52
C SER A 200 -5.61 23.77 39.18
N ILE A 201 -4.61 22.90 39.16
CA ILE A 201 -4.25 22.11 37.97
C ILE A 201 -5.45 21.29 37.47
N ASP A 202 -6.19 20.64 38.39
CA ASP A 202 -7.34 19.81 38.02
C ASP A 202 -8.51 20.66 37.48
N GLU A 203 -8.74 21.84 38.06
CA GLU A 203 -9.75 22.79 37.55
C GLU A 203 -9.37 23.33 36.16
N LEU A 204 -8.08 23.60 35.92
CA LEU A 204 -7.59 24.02 34.60
C LEU A 204 -7.75 22.93 33.56
N LYS A 205 -7.37 21.69 33.87
CA LYS A 205 -7.56 20.54 32.98
C LYS A 205 -9.03 20.34 32.65
N ALA A 206 -9.90 20.33 33.66
CA ALA A 206 -11.34 20.18 33.45
C ALA A 206 -11.94 21.33 32.61
N ALA A 207 -11.45 22.56 32.78
CA ALA A 207 -11.88 23.69 31.97
C ALA A 207 -11.39 23.58 30.51
N ILE A 208 -10.15 23.13 30.29
CA ILE A 208 -9.57 22.90 28.96
C ILE A 208 -10.32 21.78 28.22
N ASP A 209 -10.59 20.65 28.90
CA ASP A 209 -11.32 19.51 28.32
C ASP A 209 -12.75 19.86 27.89
N GLY A 210 -13.35 20.87 28.54
CA GLY A 210 -14.69 21.35 28.23
C GLY A 210 -14.78 22.50 27.23
N ALA A 211 -13.64 23.01 26.73
CA ALA A 211 -13.60 24.16 25.83
C ALA A 211 -13.55 23.72 24.36
N ASP A 212 -14.33 24.39 23.50
CA ASP A 212 -14.27 24.16 22.06
C ASP A 212 -13.00 24.77 21.44
N LYS A 213 -12.50 25.85 22.06
CA LYS A 213 -11.33 26.58 21.59
C LYS A 213 -10.40 26.97 22.75
N VAL A 214 -9.17 26.47 22.69
CA VAL A 214 -8.10 26.78 23.64
C VAL A 214 -7.05 27.65 22.93
N GLU A 215 -6.82 28.85 23.46
CA GLU A 215 -5.85 29.79 22.89
C GLU A 215 -4.87 30.31 23.95
N ILE A 216 -3.62 30.53 23.54
CA ILE A 216 -2.62 31.26 24.31
C ILE A 216 -2.40 32.62 23.65
N LEU A 217 -2.63 33.69 24.40
CA LEU A 217 -2.44 35.07 23.94
C LEU A 217 -1.28 35.71 24.70
N PHE A 218 -0.43 36.44 23.99
CA PHE A 218 0.64 37.21 24.62
C PHE A 218 0.20 38.64 24.85
N GLY A 219 0.52 39.19 26.02
CA GLY A 219 0.07 40.51 26.43
C GLY A 219 1.07 41.28 27.26
N ASP A 220 0.85 42.58 27.36
CA ASP A 220 1.64 43.51 28.17
C ASP A 220 1.20 43.55 29.65
N GLY A 221 0.29 42.65 30.04
CA GLY A 221 -0.33 42.58 31.37
C GLY A 221 -1.60 43.43 31.51
N LYS A 222 -2.02 44.13 30.45
CA LYS A 222 -3.30 44.85 30.38
C LYS A 222 -4.08 44.51 29.12
N THR A 223 -3.38 44.38 27.99
CA THR A 223 -3.93 44.16 26.66
C THR A 223 -3.06 43.23 25.84
N GLU A 224 -3.67 42.62 24.83
CA GLU A 224 -3.01 41.77 23.86
C GLU A 224 -1.92 42.55 23.12
N SER A 225 -0.69 42.06 23.21
CA SER A 225 0.53 42.71 22.74
C SER A 225 1.53 41.62 22.35
N GLY A 226 1.33 41.04 21.17
CA GLY A 226 2.04 39.85 20.74
C GLY A 226 1.74 39.44 19.30
N PRO A 227 2.31 38.31 18.84
CA PRO A 227 1.93 37.68 17.58
C PRO A 227 0.47 37.19 17.64
N ALA A 228 0.00 36.53 16.58
CA ALA A 228 -1.33 35.95 16.63
C ALA A 228 -1.44 34.89 17.73
N PRO A 229 -2.66 34.63 18.23
CA PRO A 229 -2.90 33.61 19.24
C PRO A 229 -2.34 32.26 18.84
N ILE A 230 -1.89 31.49 19.81
CA ILE A 230 -1.53 30.09 19.58
C ILE A 230 -2.74 29.24 19.91
N LEU A 231 -3.28 28.54 18.93
CA LEU A 231 -4.29 27.51 19.14
C LEU A 231 -3.61 26.25 19.66
N VAL A 232 -4.21 25.65 20.69
CA VAL A 232 -3.69 24.45 21.36
C VAL A 232 -4.69 23.31 21.17
N GLU A 233 -4.24 22.22 20.56
CA GLU A 233 -5.02 21.00 20.33
C GLU A 233 -4.29 19.77 20.90
N GLY A 234 -5.03 18.72 21.25
CA GLY A 234 -4.49 17.47 21.79
C GLY A 234 -3.94 17.58 23.23
N ASP A 235 -3.15 16.59 23.65
CA ASP A 235 -2.59 16.50 25.01
C ASP A 235 -1.34 17.38 25.16
N ALA A 236 -1.52 18.71 25.08
CA ALA A 236 -0.43 19.69 25.10
C ALA A 236 0.01 20.13 26.51
N TRP A 237 -0.49 19.49 27.56
CA TRP A 237 -0.33 19.96 28.94
C TRP A 237 0.26 18.89 29.84
N ARG A 238 1.16 19.29 30.75
CA ARG A 238 1.67 18.41 31.80
C ARG A 238 1.69 19.11 33.16
N ASP A 239 1.62 18.30 34.20
CA ASP A 239 1.74 18.78 35.57
C ASP A 239 3.17 19.25 35.84
N HIS A 240 3.28 20.41 36.48
CA HIS A 240 4.55 20.99 36.87
C HIS A 240 4.44 21.63 38.25
N ALA A 241 5.55 21.74 38.97
CA ALA A 241 5.57 22.28 40.33
C ALA A 241 5.03 23.73 40.42
N LEU A 242 5.04 24.46 39.31
CA LEU A 242 4.58 25.86 39.23
C LEU A 242 3.16 26.02 38.67
N GLY A 243 2.53 24.95 38.18
CA GLY A 243 1.22 25.01 37.54
C GLY A 243 1.04 23.99 36.40
N LEU A 244 -0.02 24.15 35.62
CA LEU A 244 -0.24 23.36 34.40
C LEU A 244 0.60 23.95 33.27
N MET A 245 1.53 23.17 32.73
CA MET A 245 2.54 23.68 31.81
C MET A 245 2.34 23.16 30.39
N LEU A 246 2.52 24.06 29.42
CA LEU A 246 2.52 23.70 28.00
C LEU A 246 3.75 22.85 27.67
N THR A 247 3.54 21.69 27.04
CA THR A 247 4.62 20.75 26.70
C THR A 247 5.36 21.15 25.43
N GLU A 248 4.64 21.73 24.47
CA GLU A 248 5.19 22.11 23.17
C GLU A 248 5.91 23.46 23.26
N PRO A 249 7.14 23.57 22.71
CA PRO A 249 7.89 24.82 22.72
C PRO A 249 7.22 25.86 21.81
N VAL A 250 7.16 27.10 22.30
CA VAL A 250 6.60 28.22 21.53
C VAL A 250 7.74 29.09 21.01
N THR A 251 7.65 29.54 19.76
CA THR A 251 8.53 30.60 19.24
C THR A 251 7.72 31.86 18.97
N LEU A 252 8.07 32.95 19.64
CA LEU A 252 7.53 34.27 19.34
C LEU A 252 8.24 34.87 18.14
N HIS A 253 7.49 35.10 17.08
CA HIS A 253 7.97 35.83 15.92
C HIS A 253 7.61 37.30 16.08
N GLY A 254 8.60 38.17 15.91
CA GLY A 254 8.40 39.62 15.90
C GLY A 254 7.51 40.09 14.75
N PRO A 255 6.98 41.31 14.85
CA PRO A 255 6.09 41.85 13.84
C PRO A 255 6.79 42.04 12.49
N ALA A 256 6.00 42.31 11.44
CA ALA A 256 6.52 42.71 10.14
C ALA A 256 7.36 44.00 10.26
N GLN A 257 8.24 44.23 9.28
CA GLN A 257 9.03 45.46 9.24
C GLN A 257 8.14 46.71 9.25
N GLY A 258 8.52 47.71 10.05
CA GLY A 258 7.79 48.97 10.21
C GLY A 258 6.63 48.95 11.21
N ALA A 259 6.25 47.79 11.74
CA ALA A 259 5.25 47.70 12.80
C ALA A 259 5.88 47.85 14.20
N ALA A 260 5.08 48.31 15.17
CA ALA A 260 5.51 48.51 16.54
C ALA A 260 5.94 47.19 17.20
N PRO A 261 7.00 47.17 18.04
CA PRO A 261 7.42 45.98 18.76
C PRO A 261 6.32 45.40 19.65
N TYR A 262 6.33 44.08 19.84
CA TYR A 262 5.49 43.44 20.84
C TYR A 262 6.10 43.61 22.23
N HIS A 263 5.25 43.88 23.23
CA HIS A 263 5.65 43.94 24.64
C HIS A 263 4.97 42.81 25.40
N VAL A 264 5.73 41.76 25.70
CA VAL A 264 5.22 40.51 26.25
C VAL A 264 5.59 40.38 27.73
N ALA A 265 4.69 40.83 28.60
CA ALA A 265 4.79 40.68 30.05
C ALA A 265 4.32 39.29 30.54
N GLY A 266 3.56 38.58 29.72
CA GLY A 266 3.07 37.25 30.05
C GLY A 266 2.17 36.66 28.96
N ALA A 267 1.59 35.51 29.29
CA ALA A 267 0.65 34.79 28.44
C ALA A 267 -0.69 34.59 29.16
N ALA A 268 -1.80 34.72 28.45
CA ALA A 268 -3.15 34.43 28.93
C ALA A 268 -3.63 33.11 28.34
N LEU A 269 -4.21 32.25 29.19
CA LEU A 269 -4.99 31.10 28.74
C LEU A 269 -6.42 31.56 28.49
N MET A 270 -6.86 31.43 27.24
CA MET A 270 -8.20 31.76 26.80
C MET A 270 -8.95 30.50 26.43
N LEU A 271 -10.15 30.33 26.99
CA LEU A 271 -11.08 29.25 26.66
C LEU A 271 -12.34 29.88 26.10
N ASP A 272 -12.70 29.53 24.86
CA ASP A 272 -13.88 30.06 24.16
C ASP A 272 -13.97 31.60 24.21
N GLY A 273 -12.81 32.25 24.03
CA GLY A 273 -12.67 33.71 24.04
C GLY A 273 -12.66 34.37 25.42
N LYS A 274 -12.71 33.60 26.52
CA LYS A 274 -12.63 34.12 27.89
C LYS A 274 -11.29 33.77 28.53
N GLN A 275 -10.68 34.74 29.20
CA GLN A 275 -9.46 34.49 29.96
C GLN A 275 -9.79 33.71 31.24
N VAL A 276 -9.07 32.61 31.47
CA VAL A 276 -9.20 31.80 32.70
C VAL A 276 -7.93 31.79 33.55
N ALA A 277 -6.75 32.04 32.94
CA ALA A 277 -5.49 32.10 33.68
C ALA A 277 -4.50 33.10 33.07
N TRP A 278 -3.47 33.44 33.83
CA TRP A 278 -2.38 34.33 33.43
C TRP A 278 -1.03 33.79 33.91
N SER A 279 -0.13 33.58 32.96
CA SER A 279 1.26 33.22 33.20
C SER A 279 2.11 34.49 33.15
N GLN A 280 2.49 35.00 34.32
CA GLN A 280 3.34 36.18 34.43
C GLN A 280 4.79 35.81 34.13
N ARG A 281 5.44 36.53 33.21
CA ARG A 281 6.88 36.40 33.01
C ARG A 281 7.63 37.26 34.04
N PRO A 282 8.74 36.75 34.60
CA PRO A 282 9.58 37.53 35.51
C PRO A 282 10.25 38.69 34.77
N ASP A 283 10.68 38.45 33.51
CA ASP A 283 11.35 39.43 32.66
C ASP A 283 10.53 39.70 31.39
N PRO A 284 9.72 40.78 31.35
CA PRO A 284 8.98 41.17 30.16
C PRO A 284 9.89 41.32 28.93
N LEU A 285 9.45 40.77 27.79
CA LEU A 285 10.20 40.85 26.54
C LEU A 285 9.69 41.99 25.67
N THR A 286 10.61 42.62 24.94
CA THR A 286 10.27 43.44 23.79
C THR A 286 10.76 42.74 22.52
N VAL A 287 9.83 42.37 21.65
CA VAL A 287 10.13 41.63 20.42
C VAL A 287 9.96 42.58 19.23
N GLY A 288 11.09 43.05 18.68
CA GLY A 288 11.16 43.91 17.51
C GLY A 288 10.98 43.16 16.20
N ALA A 289 10.84 43.91 15.11
CA ALA A 289 10.59 43.35 13.79
C ALA A 289 11.68 42.36 13.36
N GLY A 290 11.27 41.19 12.87
CA GLY A 290 12.17 40.12 12.42
C GLY A 290 12.90 39.36 13.52
N GLN A 291 12.75 39.72 14.80
CA GLN A 291 13.33 38.97 15.92
C GLN A 291 12.54 37.68 16.19
N LYS A 292 13.19 36.68 16.76
CA LYS A 292 12.58 35.44 17.22
C LYS A 292 13.01 35.14 18.65
N PHE A 293 12.08 34.73 19.50
CA PHE A 293 12.37 34.33 20.87
C PHE A 293 11.70 32.99 21.16
N GLY A 294 12.50 31.99 21.54
CA GLY A 294 11.99 30.70 21.99
C GLY A 294 11.53 30.77 23.45
N LEU A 295 10.33 30.25 23.71
CA LEU A 295 9.72 30.05 25.01
C LEU A 295 9.52 28.54 25.20
N SER A 296 10.59 27.86 25.59
CA SER A 296 10.57 26.41 25.78
C SER A 296 10.31 26.11 27.24
N TYR A 297 9.14 25.53 27.54
CA TYR A 297 8.72 25.21 28.91
C TYR A 297 8.54 26.43 29.84
N ASP A 298 8.34 27.61 29.26
CA ASP A 298 8.20 28.88 30.00
C ASP A 298 6.73 29.27 30.26
N ILE A 299 5.77 28.53 29.72
CA ILE A 299 4.34 28.85 29.81
C ILE A 299 3.67 27.85 30.76
N PHE A 300 3.38 28.31 31.98
CA PHE A 300 2.62 27.57 32.99
C PHE A 300 1.55 28.45 33.63
N PHE A 301 0.39 27.87 33.90
CA PHE A 301 -0.79 28.54 34.47
C PHE A 301 -1.10 28.04 35.89
#